data_AF-A0A959RI83-F1
#
_entry.id   AF-A0A959RI83-F1
#
_cell.length_a   1.000
_cell.length_b   1.000
_cell.length_c   1.000
_cell.angle_alpha   90.00
_cell.angle_beta   90.00
_cell.angle_gamma   90.00
#
_symmetry.space_group_name_H-M   'P 1'
#
loop_
_entity.id
_entity.type
_entity.pdbx_description
1 polymer ?
#
loop_
_entity_poly.entity_id
_entity_poly.type
_entity_poly.pdbx_seq_one_letter_code
_entity_poly.pdbx_strand_id
1 'polypeptide(L)'
;MKKLLIILSFLLFTESFANYTTPGTGVSWNLDSLVAKSSGSVTVSGSDYLFNDTLTISASDTIKVLTNAVMKFKTGVFIDINGILIIDPPDSAKITAQDTTLKFLGLKFEDLSDGSILKNLIMEYGNAIRMLDCDILIDRCTLRYNTLNSSFSSGAISFFRSNSIVSNCKIFRNRRAAIVSGANIASSPQILNNLIYENNTDNANVPQINFGATGSAPMIIRGNTITGLYTNCGGISFLPVGSIPNAIIENNIIKHNRYGIAIAGGSSNIYINNNIIDSNNIQGNPALGGSGINFNGTATQNSIVTRNIIRGNLWGITVQGTAKPNMGDLSSPDTTDVGLNQIYNNGNTGQIYDLYNNTPDSLKAENNYWGTSIQDSVEAHIYHKPDDPSLGNVDYLPLATVKLQLTAAIQGLNRSGGTMIRTDTITVYLREAFSPYSIIDSAKSKLDSVTYTANLNFKNAVSSNYYIDVKHFNSVETWSNAPLAFQMNSNVTTAYSFISSASQAYENNMILNNGKYCFYSGDINYDGYVDITDLIDIKNDASFFLTGNRLPTDVNGDGEVNLDDLLIVYNNSSAFVRLKSPLNH
;
A
#
# COMPACT_ATOMS: atom_id res chain seq x y z
N MET A 1 81.02 -27.15 -38.69
CA MET A 1 80.52 -25.82 -38.25
C MET A 1 79.16 -26.00 -37.60
N LYS A 2 79.10 -26.16 -36.28
CA LYS A 2 77.84 -26.31 -35.52
C LYS A 2 77.29 -24.91 -35.23
N LYS A 3 76.11 -24.58 -35.78
CA LYS A 3 75.40 -23.34 -35.45
C LYS A 3 74.72 -23.53 -34.09
N LEU A 4 75.12 -22.72 -33.12
CA LEU A 4 74.49 -22.63 -31.80
C LEU A 4 73.26 -21.72 -31.93
N LEU A 5 72.06 -22.27 -31.76
CA LEU A 5 70.83 -21.49 -31.65
C LEU A 5 70.65 -21.12 -30.17
N ILE A 6 70.72 -19.82 -29.86
CA ILE A 6 70.40 -19.30 -28.53
C ILE A 6 68.90 -18.95 -28.53
N ILE A 7 68.10 -19.70 -27.78
CA ILE A 7 66.70 -19.40 -27.51
C ILE A 7 66.67 -18.46 -26.31
N LEU A 8 66.23 -17.21 -26.53
CA LEU A 8 66.03 -16.21 -25.48
C LEU A 8 64.62 -16.40 -24.90
N SER A 9 64.52 -17.00 -23.70
CA SER A 9 63.27 -17.12 -22.97
C SER A 9 62.91 -15.78 -22.31
N PHE A 10 61.87 -15.10 -22.81
CA PHE A 10 61.24 -13.98 -22.11
C PHE A 10 60.51 -14.52 -20.87
N LEU A 11 61.09 -14.32 -19.69
CA LEU A 11 60.39 -14.45 -18.41
C LEU A 11 59.40 -13.28 -18.30
N LEU A 12 58.12 -13.55 -18.56
CA LEU A 12 57.02 -12.66 -18.18
C LEU A 12 56.93 -12.68 -16.65
N PHE A 13 57.46 -11.65 -15.99
CA PHE A 13 57.20 -11.42 -14.58
C PHE A 13 55.74 -10.99 -14.43
N THR A 14 54.89 -11.89 -13.94
CA THR A 14 53.59 -11.50 -13.41
C THR A 14 53.82 -10.89 -12.04
N GLU A 15 53.54 -9.60 -11.87
CA GLU A 15 53.52 -9.00 -10.54
C GLU A 15 52.39 -9.64 -9.72
N SER A 16 52.76 -10.42 -8.70
CA SER A 16 51.83 -10.89 -7.68
C SER A 16 51.78 -9.85 -6.57
N PHE A 17 50.64 -9.16 -6.45
CA PHE A 17 50.34 -8.40 -5.24
C PHE A 17 49.94 -9.40 -4.13
N ALA A 18 50.14 -8.99 -2.88
CA ALA A 18 49.72 -9.75 -1.71
C ALA A 18 48.63 -8.95 -0.97
N ASN A 19 47.66 -9.65 -0.38
CA ASN A 19 46.65 -9.04 0.49
C ASN A 19 47.28 -8.04 1.45
N TYR A 20 46.67 -6.86 1.60
CA TYR A 20 47.15 -5.83 2.51
C TYR A 20 46.22 -5.66 3.69
N THR A 21 46.79 -5.64 4.89
CA THR A 21 46.08 -5.39 6.15
C THR A 21 46.55 -4.07 6.74
N THR A 22 45.61 -3.18 7.10
CA THR A 22 45.95 -1.94 7.81
C THR A 22 46.58 -2.25 9.19
N PRO A 23 47.40 -1.37 9.78
CA PRO A 23 48.30 -1.75 10.88
C PRO A 23 47.62 -2.10 12.21
N GLY A 24 46.32 -1.82 12.39
CA GLY A 24 45.60 -2.07 13.63
C GLY A 24 46.03 -1.15 14.77
N THR A 25 46.50 0.05 14.46
CA THR A 25 47.06 1.01 15.43
C THR A 25 46.13 2.20 15.72
N GLY A 26 44.88 2.16 15.27
CA GLY A 26 43.93 3.26 15.46
C GLY A 26 43.99 4.30 14.36
N VAL A 27 44.54 3.95 13.19
CA VAL A 27 44.74 4.92 12.13
C VAL A 27 43.43 5.28 11.42
N SER A 28 43.31 6.54 10.99
CA SER A 28 42.22 6.99 10.12
C SER A 28 42.81 7.44 8.78
N TRP A 29 42.61 6.66 7.72
CA TRP A 29 43.20 6.90 6.39
C TRP A 29 42.15 7.24 5.33
N ASN A 30 42.54 8.06 4.36
CA ASN A 30 41.80 8.26 3.11
C ASN A 30 42.39 7.38 1.98
N LEU A 31 41.85 7.49 0.77
CA LEU A 31 42.32 6.71 -0.39
C LEU A 31 43.79 7.02 -0.76
N ASP A 32 44.23 8.29 -0.68
CA ASP A 32 45.63 8.64 -0.96
C ASP A 32 46.59 8.05 0.07
N SER A 33 46.18 8.02 1.34
CA SER A 33 46.92 7.35 2.41
C SER A 33 47.03 5.85 2.16
N LEU A 34 45.96 5.22 1.64
CA LEU A 34 46.00 3.80 1.23
C LEU A 34 46.96 3.58 0.06
N VAL A 35 46.95 4.43 -0.96
CA VAL A 35 47.92 4.34 -2.08
C VAL A 35 49.35 4.43 -1.56
N ALA A 36 49.63 5.35 -0.65
CA ALA A 36 50.98 5.55 -0.11
C ALA A 36 51.46 4.41 0.82
N LYS A 37 50.54 3.67 1.46
CA LYS A 37 50.88 2.74 2.56
C LYS A 37 50.57 1.27 2.28
N SER A 38 49.82 0.96 1.22
CA SER A 38 49.37 -0.41 0.90
C SER A 38 50.35 -1.26 0.10
N SER A 39 51.60 -0.78 -0.06
CA SER A 39 52.67 -1.48 -0.79
C SER A 39 52.25 -1.94 -2.20
N GLY A 40 51.46 -1.12 -2.91
CA GLY A 40 51.01 -1.40 -4.29
C GLY A 40 49.68 -2.18 -4.39
N SER A 41 49.10 -2.61 -3.27
CA SER A 41 47.78 -3.28 -3.27
C SER A 41 46.66 -2.32 -3.70
N VAL A 42 46.81 -1.04 -3.36
CA VAL A 42 46.02 0.06 -3.91
C VAL A 42 46.95 1.00 -4.66
N THR A 43 46.63 1.28 -5.91
CA THR A 43 47.39 2.19 -6.79
C THR A 43 46.46 3.23 -7.41
N VAL A 44 47.00 4.19 -8.16
CA VAL A 44 46.22 5.19 -8.88
C VAL A 44 46.55 5.14 -10.38
N SER A 45 45.51 5.24 -11.21
CA SER A 45 45.64 5.36 -12.67
C SER A 45 44.70 6.47 -13.16
N GLY A 46 45.27 7.59 -13.62
CA GLY A 46 44.49 8.80 -13.86
C GLY A 46 43.83 9.30 -12.58
N SER A 47 42.50 9.40 -12.58
CA SER A 47 41.69 9.76 -11.41
C SER A 47 41.17 8.57 -10.61
N ASP A 48 41.46 7.35 -11.05
CA ASP A 48 40.84 6.14 -10.51
C ASP A 48 41.79 5.42 -9.55
N TYR A 49 41.27 4.98 -8.41
CA TYR A 49 41.99 4.13 -7.46
C TYR A 49 41.82 2.67 -7.85
N LEU A 50 42.92 1.97 -8.10
CA LEU A 50 42.93 0.57 -8.51
C LEU A 50 43.24 -0.33 -7.30
N PHE A 51 42.27 -1.17 -6.93
CA PHE A 51 42.42 -2.21 -5.91
C PHE A 51 42.86 -3.50 -6.60
N ASN A 52 44.15 -3.81 -6.48
CA ASN A 52 44.82 -4.90 -7.17
C ASN A 52 44.80 -6.21 -6.39
N ASP A 53 44.61 -6.12 -5.07
CA ASP A 53 44.45 -7.26 -4.17
C ASP A 53 43.54 -6.91 -2.97
N THR A 54 43.18 -7.92 -2.17
CA THR A 54 42.25 -7.78 -1.04
C THR A 54 42.80 -6.85 0.02
N LEU A 55 41.95 -5.92 0.46
CA LEU A 55 42.24 -5.00 1.56
C LEU A 55 41.52 -5.45 2.83
N THR A 56 42.26 -5.69 3.91
CA THR A 56 41.71 -5.91 5.25
C THR A 56 41.85 -4.63 6.07
N ILE A 57 40.73 -4.07 6.53
CA ILE A 57 40.71 -2.97 7.50
C ILE A 57 40.70 -3.60 8.89
N SER A 58 41.81 -3.45 9.63
CA SER A 58 41.96 -3.98 10.99
C SER A 58 40.99 -3.32 11.97
N ALA A 59 40.62 -4.05 13.04
CA ALA A 59 39.54 -3.69 13.97
C ALA A 59 39.59 -2.27 14.58
N SER A 60 40.78 -1.74 14.84
CA SER A 60 40.94 -0.39 15.41
C SER A 60 41.06 0.71 14.36
N ASP A 61 41.20 0.37 13.08
CA ASP A 61 41.47 1.33 12.03
C ASP A 61 40.19 1.78 11.30
N THR A 62 40.27 2.93 10.66
CA THR A 62 39.19 3.53 9.87
C THR A 62 39.67 3.93 8.50
N ILE A 63 38.92 3.55 7.45
CA ILE A 63 39.08 4.10 6.10
C ILE A 63 37.94 5.06 5.79
N LYS A 64 38.27 6.25 5.25
CA LYS A 64 37.32 7.30 4.91
C LYS A 64 37.39 7.69 3.43
N VAL A 65 36.25 7.69 2.75
CA VAL A 65 36.05 8.21 1.40
C VAL A 65 35.05 9.37 1.48
N LEU A 66 35.58 10.58 1.70
CA LEU A 66 34.78 11.81 1.90
C LEU A 66 34.78 12.73 0.68
N THR A 67 35.40 12.30 -0.42
CA THR A 67 35.48 13.01 -1.69
C THR A 67 34.93 12.11 -2.79
N ASN A 68 34.50 12.73 -3.90
CA ASN A 68 34.10 11.97 -5.07
C ASN A 68 35.30 11.15 -5.58
N ALA A 69 35.10 9.85 -5.76
CA ALA A 69 36.17 8.93 -6.12
C ALA A 69 35.64 7.74 -6.93
N VAL A 70 36.48 7.20 -7.79
CA VAL A 70 36.22 5.93 -8.50
C VAL A 70 37.24 4.90 -8.04
N MET A 71 36.74 3.81 -7.48
CA MET A 71 37.52 2.68 -6.96
C MET A 71 37.24 1.45 -7.84
N LYS A 72 38.27 0.93 -8.50
CA LYS A 72 38.18 -0.19 -9.44
C LYS A 72 38.89 -1.42 -8.90
N PHE A 73 38.15 -2.52 -8.75
CA PHE A 73 38.61 -3.76 -8.14
C PHE A 73 38.93 -4.82 -9.20
N LYS A 74 40.07 -5.48 -9.05
CA LYS A 74 40.42 -6.65 -9.86
C LYS A 74 39.47 -7.82 -9.56
N THR A 75 39.40 -8.77 -10.49
CA THR A 75 38.58 -10.00 -10.32
C THR A 75 38.89 -10.69 -8.99
N GLY A 76 37.84 -11.12 -8.28
CA GLY A 76 37.97 -11.82 -6.99
C GLY A 76 38.36 -10.95 -5.78
N VAL A 77 38.68 -9.67 -5.97
CA VAL A 77 39.08 -8.77 -4.87
C VAL A 77 37.86 -8.30 -4.07
N PHE A 78 38.01 -8.12 -2.76
CA PHE A 78 37.05 -7.48 -1.86
C PHE A 78 37.77 -6.62 -0.82
N ILE A 79 36.98 -5.89 -0.03
CA ILE A 79 37.43 -5.33 1.24
C ILE A 79 36.86 -6.17 2.38
N ASP A 80 37.72 -6.58 3.31
CA ASP A 80 37.40 -7.29 4.55
C ASP A 80 37.47 -6.29 5.73
N ILE A 81 36.31 -5.79 6.16
CA ILE A 81 36.18 -4.68 7.11
C ILE A 81 35.98 -5.23 8.52
N ASN A 82 37.08 -5.35 9.28
CA ASN A 82 37.03 -5.63 10.71
C ASN A 82 36.95 -4.33 11.53
N GLY A 83 37.51 -3.23 11.02
CA GLY A 83 37.39 -1.89 11.59
C GLY A 83 36.21 -1.11 11.00
N ILE A 84 36.43 0.16 10.66
CA ILE A 84 35.37 1.05 10.17
C ILE A 84 35.62 1.49 8.73
N LEU A 85 34.59 1.42 7.89
CA LEU A 85 34.56 2.05 6.56
C LEU A 85 33.50 3.15 6.51
N ILE A 86 33.92 4.37 6.21
CA ILE A 86 33.03 5.52 6.01
C ILE A 86 33.13 5.98 4.56
N ILE A 87 32.03 5.90 3.83
CA ILE A 87 31.85 6.49 2.51
C ILE A 87 30.75 7.53 2.63
N ASP A 88 31.09 8.81 2.50
CA ASP A 88 30.13 9.93 2.55
C ASP A 88 30.65 11.11 1.69
N PRO A 89 30.74 10.93 0.37
CA PRO A 89 31.17 11.97 -0.55
C PRO A 89 30.04 12.99 -0.79
N PRO A 90 30.38 14.21 -1.25
CA PRO A 90 29.40 15.26 -1.51
C PRO A 90 28.42 14.92 -2.65
N ASP A 91 28.87 14.17 -3.67
CA ASP A 91 28.01 13.71 -4.77
C ASP A 91 27.96 12.19 -4.83
N SER A 92 29.09 11.54 -5.17
CA SER A 92 29.13 10.08 -5.23
C SER A 92 30.53 9.50 -5.16
N ALA A 93 30.63 8.30 -4.61
CA ALA A 93 31.80 7.45 -4.68
C ALA A 93 31.39 6.18 -5.40
N LYS A 94 32.19 5.74 -6.38
CA LYS A 94 31.87 4.59 -7.22
C LYS A 94 32.82 3.44 -6.92
N ILE A 95 32.26 2.28 -6.57
CA ILE A 95 32.97 1.00 -6.50
C ILE A 95 32.57 0.17 -7.71
N THR A 96 33.55 -0.25 -8.51
CA THR A 96 33.30 -1.05 -9.72
C THR A 96 34.43 -2.01 -10.05
N ALA A 97 34.26 -2.87 -11.05
CA ALA A 97 35.31 -3.78 -11.52
C ALA A 97 36.30 -3.06 -12.45
N GLN A 98 37.58 -3.45 -12.41
CA GLN A 98 38.58 -3.05 -13.41
C GLN A 98 38.22 -3.63 -14.79
N ASP A 99 37.77 -4.89 -14.82
CA ASP A 99 37.20 -5.53 -16.00
C ASP A 99 35.74 -5.88 -15.70
N THR A 100 34.81 -5.21 -16.38
CA THR A 100 33.38 -5.42 -16.13
C THR A 100 32.88 -6.80 -16.57
N THR A 101 33.68 -7.60 -17.29
CA THR A 101 33.37 -9.01 -17.58
C THR A 101 33.86 -9.94 -16.46
N LEU A 102 34.90 -9.54 -15.73
CA LEU A 102 35.54 -10.27 -14.63
C LEU A 102 35.29 -9.55 -13.29
N LYS A 103 34.19 -9.93 -12.64
CA LYS A 103 33.61 -9.24 -11.48
C LYS A 103 34.47 -9.35 -10.22
N PHE A 104 34.42 -8.34 -9.36
CA PHE A 104 35.00 -8.39 -8.00
C PHE A 104 33.99 -8.97 -7.00
N LEU A 105 34.44 -9.30 -5.78
CA LEU A 105 33.58 -9.91 -4.76
C LEU A 105 32.70 -8.86 -4.05
N GLY A 106 33.27 -7.87 -3.38
CA GLY A 106 32.44 -6.85 -2.73
C GLY A 106 33.00 -6.21 -1.48
N LEU A 107 32.10 -5.91 -0.56
CA LEU A 107 32.40 -5.39 0.78
C LEU A 107 31.92 -6.41 1.80
N LYS A 108 32.79 -6.81 2.72
CA LYS A 108 32.48 -7.75 3.81
C LYS A 108 32.70 -7.07 5.15
N PHE A 109 31.61 -6.75 5.83
CA PHE A 109 31.58 -6.15 7.16
C PHE A 109 31.54 -7.25 8.23
N GLU A 110 32.46 -7.21 9.19
CA GLU A 110 32.60 -8.16 10.29
C GLU A 110 32.11 -7.57 11.62
N ASP A 111 32.11 -8.37 12.69
CA ASP A 111 31.45 -8.15 13.99
C ASP A 111 31.80 -6.87 14.77
N LEU A 112 32.87 -6.16 14.40
CA LEU A 112 33.31 -4.91 15.03
C LEU A 112 33.11 -3.66 14.15
N SER A 113 32.38 -3.81 13.04
CA SER A 113 32.27 -2.77 12.01
C SER A 113 31.03 -1.87 12.11
N ASP A 114 30.31 -1.88 13.24
CA ASP A 114 29.05 -1.14 13.45
C ASP A 114 29.17 0.38 13.19
N GLY A 115 30.36 0.95 13.38
CA GLY A 115 30.62 2.37 13.08
C GLY A 115 30.61 2.73 11.59
N SER A 116 30.44 1.75 10.70
CA SER A 116 30.53 1.94 9.26
C SER A 116 29.30 2.61 8.66
N ILE A 117 29.56 3.48 7.68
CA ILE A 117 28.53 4.29 7.00
C ILE A 117 28.80 4.24 5.51
N LEU A 118 27.78 3.86 4.74
CA LEU A 118 27.76 3.95 3.30
C LEU A 118 26.68 4.94 2.88
N LYS A 119 27.10 6.11 2.40
CA LYS A 119 26.25 7.16 1.86
C LYS A 119 26.70 7.51 0.44
N ASN A 120 25.73 7.75 -0.44
CA ASN A 120 25.98 8.16 -1.82
C ASN A 120 26.96 7.23 -2.58
N LEU A 121 27.02 5.94 -2.19
CA LEU A 121 27.83 4.93 -2.84
C LEU A 121 27.10 4.42 -4.09
N ILE A 122 27.83 4.32 -5.21
CA ILE A 122 27.41 3.55 -6.38
C ILE A 122 28.27 2.28 -6.42
N MET A 123 27.65 1.12 -6.23
CA MET A 123 28.32 -0.18 -6.37
C MET A 123 27.76 -0.94 -7.58
N GLU A 124 28.63 -1.25 -8.54
CA GLU A 124 28.25 -1.99 -9.74
C GLU A 124 29.30 -2.98 -10.23
N TYR A 125 28.85 -4.06 -10.86
CA TYR A 125 29.72 -5.12 -11.38
C TYR A 125 30.60 -5.82 -10.32
N GLY A 126 30.15 -5.82 -9.06
CA GLY A 126 30.69 -6.67 -7.98
C GLY A 126 29.78 -7.86 -7.74
N ASN A 127 29.84 -8.47 -6.55
CA ASN A 127 28.85 -9.43 -6.08
C ASN A 127 27.93 -8.86 -4.99
N ALA A 128 28.44 -8.48 -3.81
CA ALA A 128 27.56 -8.08 -2.71
C ALA A 128 28.18 -7.13 -1.67
N ILE A 129 27.31 -6.43 -0.94
CA ILE A 129 27.60 -5.94 0.40
C ILE A 129 27.12 -7.01 1.39
N ARG A 130 28.05 -7.57 2.16
CA ARG A 130 27.79 -8.61 3.15
C ARG A 130 28.07 -8.09 4.55
N MET A 131 27.16 -8.34 5.47
CA MET A 131 27.28 -7.96 6.89
C MET A 131 27.23 -9.22 7.74
N LEU A 132 28.18 -9.37 8.65
CA LEU A 132 28.33 -10.49 9.57
C LEU A 132 28.42 -9.96 11.00
N ASP A 133 27.38 -10.21 11.80
CA ASP A 133 27.33 -9.83 13.22
C ASP A 133 27.54 -8.32 13.48
N CYS A 134 27.16 -7.47 12.53
CA CYS A 134 27.35 -6.01 12.60
C CYS A 134 26.14 -5.21 12.12
N ASP A 135 26.04 -3.96 12.57
CA ASP A 135 24.95 -3.03 12.28
C ASP A 135 25.46 -1.72 11.66
N ILE A 136 25.36 -1.59 10.34
CA ILE A 136 25.83 -0.41 9.60
C ILE A 136 24.69 0.46 9.06
N LEU A 137 25.02 1.64 8.55
CA LEU A 137 24.08 2.47 7.77
C LEU A 137 24.39 2.38 6.27
N ILE A 138 23.40 1.99 5.46
CA ILE A 138 23.44 2.07 3.99
C ILE A 138 22.33 3.02 3.55
N ASP A 139 22.69 4.20 3.08
CA ASP A 139 21.73 5.28 2.86
C ASP A 139 22.01 6.03 1.55
N ARG A 140 20.98 6.35 0.75
CA ARG A 140 21.14 7.00 -0.57
C ARG A 140 22.12 6.30 -1.52
N CYS A 141 22.28 4.99 -1.39
CA CYS A 141 23.19 4.22 -2.24
C CYS A 141 22.50 3.70 -3.51
N THR A 142 23.28 3.46 -4.55
CA THR A 142 22.85 2.77 -5.77
C THR A 142 23.60 1.46 -5.94
N LEU A 143 22.89 0.33 -5.94
CA LEU A 143 23.45 -0.99 -6.13
C LEU A 143 22.84 -1.64 -7.37
N ARG A 144 23.67 -1.89 -8.39
CA ARG A 144 23.19 -2.38 -9.69
C ARG A 144 24.15 -3.28 -10.41
N TYR A 145 23.63 -4.15 -11.28
CA TYR A 145 24.44 -5.00 -12.15
C TYR A 145 25.46 -5.88 -11.42
N ASN A 146 25.23 -6.14 -10.13
CA ASN A 146 26.08 -7.04 -9.36
C ASN A 146 25.73 -8.50 -9.70
N THR A 147 26.75 -9.36 -9.71
CA THR A 147 26.65 -10.78 -10.04
C THR A 147 26.38 -11.64 -8.81
N LEU A 148 26.39 -12.95 -9.02
CA LEU A 148 26.30 -13.98 -8.01
C LEU A 148 27.68 -14.65 -7.84
N ASN A 149 28.15 -14.75 -6.60
CA ASN A 149 29.15 -15.70 -6.15
C ASN A 149 28.61 -16.36 -4.87
N SER A 150 28.14 -17.61 -4.97
CA SER A 150 27.46 -18.29 -3.86
C SER A 150 28.33 -18.54 -2.64
N SER A 151 29.66 -18.53 -2.78
CA SER A 151 30.59 -18.63 -1.65
C SER A 151 30.70 -17.31 -0.89
N PHE A 152 30.37 -16.18 -1.53
CA PHE A 152 30.39 -14.85 -0.91
C PHE A 152 28.99 -14.42 -0.49
N SER A 153 28.06 -14.27 -1.44
CA SER A 153 26.64 -14.05 -1.14
C SER A 153 25.69 -14.27 -2.32
N SER A 154 24.40 -14.47 -2.01
CA SER A 154 23.31 -14.75 -2.94
C SER A 154 22.42 -13.55 -3.31
N GLY A 155 22.68 -12.36 -2.76
CA GLY A 155 21.95 -11.11 -3.08
C GLY A 155 22.87 -9.89 -3.08
N ALA A 156 22.37 -8.73 -3.51
CA ALA A 156 23.19 -7.51 -3.59
C ALA A 156 23.56 -6.94 -2.20
N ILE A 157 22.65 -7.05 -1.23
CA ILE A 157 22.87 -6.75 0.18
C ILE A 157 22.50 -8.00 0.99
N SER A 158 23.34 -8.41 1.94
CA SER A 158 23.19 -9.70 2.60
C SER A 158 23.47 -9.65 4.09
N PHE A 159 22.47 -10.04 4.86
CA PHE A 159 22.45 -9.98 6.31
C PHE A 159 22.78 -11.35 6.93
N PHE A 160 23.76 -11.36 7.83
CA PHE A 160 24.10 -12.52 8.64
C PHE A 160 24.19 -12.12 10.11
N ARG A 161 23.09 -12.26 10.86
CA ARG A 161 22.99 -11.80 12.26
C ARG A 161 23.21 -10.29 12.39
N SER A 162 22.57 -9.55 11.48
CA SER A 162 22.68 -8.11 11.35
C SER A 162 21.30 -7.46 11.30
N ASN A 163 21.19 -6.29 11.91
CA ASN A 163 20.01 -5.43 12.01
C ASN A 163 20.28 -4.04 11.38
N SER A 164 21.20 -3.97 10.42
CA SER A 164 21.60 -2.75 9.72
C SER A 164 20.42 -2.02 9.07
N ILE A 165 20.60 -0.72 8.82
CA ILE A 165 19.58 0.13 8.17
C ILE A 165 19.93 0.29 6.68
N VAL A 166 18.97 -0.02 5.81
CA VAL A 166 19.04 0.23 4.36
C VAL A 166 17.94 1.22 3.99
N SER A 167 18.32 2.47 3.70
CA SER A 167 17.36 3.55 3.47
C SER A 167 17.61 4.33 2.18
N ASN A 168 16.53 4.79 1.54
CA ASN A 168 16.59 5.73 0.41
C ASN A 168 17.48 5.25 -0.76
N CYS A 169 17.69 3.94 -0.90
CA CYS A 169 18.58 3.37 -1.91
C CYS A 169 17.84 3.03 -3.20
N LYS A 170 18.60 2.94 -4.30
CA LYS A 170 18.17 2.34 -5.57
C LYS A 170 18.88 1.00 -5.73
N ILE A 171 18.13 -0.10 -5.72
CA ILE A 171 18.70 -1.46 -5.83
C ILE A 171 18.05 -2.17 -7.01
N PHE A 172 18.77 -2.36 -8.10
CA PHE A 172 18.15 -2.84 -9.34
C PHE A 172 19.07 -3.61 -10.27
N ARG A 173 18.47 -4.49 -11.08
CA ARG A 173 19.19 -5.28 -12.09
C ARG A 173 20.41 -6.02 -11.55
N ASN A 174 20.37 -6.42 -10.28
CA ASN A 174 21.32 -7.36 -9.72
C ASN A 174 20.93 -8.78 -10.14
N ARG A 175 21.91 -9.67 -10.28
CA ARG A 175 21.71 -11.02 -10.82
C ARG A 175 20.69 -11.84 -10.04
N ARG A 176 20.64 -11.64 -8.73
CA ARG A 176 19.70 -12.28 -7.79
C ARG A 176 18.95 -11.22 -6.98
N ALA A 177 18.34 -11.61 -5.87
CA ALA A 177 17.58 -10.74 -4.96
C ALA A 177 18.36 -9.46 -4.60
N ALA A 178 17.63 -8.37 -4.40
CA ALA A 178 18.17 -7.10 -3.94
C ALA A 178 18.74 -7.24 -2.53
N ILE A 179 17.94 -7.84 -1.64
CA ILE A 179 18.23 -7.95 -0.22
C ILE A 179 17.93 -9.36 0.24
N VAL A 180 18.87 -9.98 0.96
CA VAL A 180 18.74 -11.35 1.45
C VAL A 180 19.20 -11.56 2.89
N SER A 181 18.62 -12.55 3.57
CA SER A 181 19.22 -13.21 4.73
C SER A 181 19.19 -14.74 4.58
N GLY A 182 19.95 -15.45 5.41
CA GLY A 182 19.93 -16.91 5.44
C GLY A 182 18.67 -17.47 6.10
N ALA A 183 18.17 -18.62 5.60
CA ALA A 183 16.93 -19.25 6.05
C ALA A 183 16.88 -19.52 7.58
N ASN A 184 18.03 -19.85 8.18
CA ASN A 184 18.21 -20.13 9.60
C ASN A 184 19.03 -19.03 10.32
N ILE A 185 19.20 -17.86 9.71
CA ILE A 185 20.08 -16.81 10.21
C ILE A 185 19.24 -15.61 10.63
N ALA A 186 18.96 -15.52 11.92
CA ALA A 186 18.16 -14.46 12.50
C ALA A 186 18.75 -13.08 12.18
N SER A 187 18.03 -12.26 11.42
CA SER A 187 18.38 -10.88 11.09
C SER A 187 17.11 -10.03 11.08
N SER A 188 17.11 -8.87 11.74
CA SER A 188 15.96 -7.97 11.84
C SER A 188 16.29 -6.54 11.36
N PRO A 189 16.69 -6.35 10.09
CA PRO A 189 17.06 -5.04 9.59
C PRO A 189 15.86 -4.11 9.36
N GLN A 190 16.17 -2.83 9.15
CA GLN A 190 15.23 -1.83 8.68
C GLN A 190 15.47 -1.52 7.20
N ILE A 191 14.47 -1.79 6.36
CA ILE A 191 14.49 -1.58 4.91
C ILE A 191 13.47 -0.49 4.59
N LEU A 192 13.94 0.74 4.39
CA LEU A 192 13.13 1.95 4.43
C LEU A 192 13.20 2.77 3.13
N ASN A 193 12.05 3.12 2.55
CA ASN A 193 11.95 4.11 1.48
C ASN A 193 12.85 3.82 0.26
N ASN A 194 13.12 2.55 -0.04
CA ASN A 194 13.98 2.15 -1.14
C ASN A 194 13.19 1.99 -2.44
N LEU A 195 13.86 2.21 -3.56
CA LEU A 195 13.39 1.83 -4.88
C LEU A 195 14.09 0.54 -5.30
N ILE A 196 13.35 -0.58 -5.28
CA ILE A 196 13.86 -1.93 -5.53
C ILE A 196 13.16 -2.49 -6.77
N TYR A 197 13.89 -2.72 -7.85
CA TYR A 197 13.24 -3.10 -9.11
C TYR A 197 14.12 -3.94 -10.02
N GLU A 198 13.49 -4.81 -10.81
CA GLU A 198 14.14 -5.57 -11.88
C GLU A 198 15.40 -6.36 -11.42
N ASN A 199 15.51 -6.71 -10.14
CA ASN A 199 16.54 -7.64 -9.68
C ASN A 199 16.18 -9.06 -10.12
N ASN A 200 17.06 -10.01 -9.82
CA ASN A 200 16.94 -11.39 -10.28
C ASN A 200 17.02 -11.51 -11.82
N THR A 201 18.01 -10.87 -12.42
CA THR A 201 18.21 -10.89 -13.89
C THR A 201 18.56 -12.27 -14.45
N ASP A 202 18.98 -13.22 -13.62
CA ASP A 202 19.12 -14.63 -14.03
C ASP A 202 17.79 -15.42 -14.05
N ASN A 203 16.69 -14.74 -13.71
CA ASN A 203 15.33 -15.28 -13.66
C ASN A 203 15.21 -16.60 -12.89
N ALA A 204 15.95 -16.73 -11.80
CA ALA A 204 15.82 -17.85 -10.89
C ALA A 204 14.60 -17.70 -9.98
N ASN A 205 14.24 -18.75 -9.25
CA ASN A 205 13.13 -18.69 -8.29
C ASN A 205 13.51 -17.97 -6.99
N VAL A 206 13.63 -16.64 -7.01
CA VAL A 206 13.95 -15.80 -5.84
C VAL A 206 13.20 -14.46 -5.88
N PRO A 207 12.77 -13.90 -4.74
CA PRO A 207 12.10 -12.60 -4.70
C PRO A 207 13.09 -11.42 -4.78
N GLN A 208 12.57 -10.20 -4.80
CA GLN A 208 13.35 -8.97 -4.65
C GLN A 208 13.95 -8.87 -3.24
N ILE A 209 13.13 -9.15 -2.23
CA ILE A 209 13.54 -9.22 -0.81
C ILE A 209 13.28 -10.64 -0.31
N ASN A 210 14.33 -11.32 0.17
CA ASN A 210 14.26 -12.72 0.63
C ASN A 210 14.80 -12.90 2.05
N PHE A 211 13.96 -13.23 3.02
CA PHE A 211 14.39 -13.41 4.41
C PHE A 211 14.09 -14.81 4.94
N GLY A 212 14.98 -15.27 5.82
CA GLY A 212 14.77 -16.45 6.66
C GLY A 212 14.14 -16.12 8.01
N ALA A 213 14.68 -16.74 9.05
CA ALA A 213 14.36 -16.41 10.44
C ALA A 213 14.72 -14.95 10.78
N THR A 214 13.99 -14.35 11.71
CA THR A 214 14.28 -13.00 12.24
C THR A 214 14.61 -13.06 13.73
N GLY A 215 15.25 -12.01 14.23
CA GLY A 215 15.49 -11.84 15.67
C GLY A 215 14.23 -11.39 16.41
N SER A 216 14.36 -11.19 17.72
CA SER A 216 13.30 -10.64 18.58
C SER A 216 13.04 -9.15 18.34
N ALA A 217 14.06 -8.42 17.88
CA ALA A 217 13.90 -7.04 17.43
C ALA A 217 12.97 -6.99 16.20
N PRO A 218 12.11 -5.97 16.08
CA PRO A 218 11.19 -5.86 14.95
C PRO A 218 11.99 -5.68 13.66
N MET A 219 11.83 -6.63 12.72
CA MET A 219 12.23 -6.39 11.34
C MET A 219 11.24 -5.40 10.70
N ILE A 220 11.72 -4.40 9.97
CA ILE A 220 10.86 -3.37 9.37
C ILE A 220 11.10 -3.30 7.86
N ILE A 221 10.05 -3.44 7.07
CA ILE A 221 10.01 -3.15 5.63
C ILE A 221 8.97 -2.07 5.41
N ARG A 222 9.40 -0.82 5.19
CA ARG A 222 8.49 0.33 5.14
C ARG A 222 8.75 1.28 3.99
N GLY A 223 7.68 1.74 3.33
CA GLY A 223 7.76 2.84 2.36
C GLY A 223 8.48 2.48 1.05
N ASN A 224 8.77 1.20 0.81
CA ASN A 224 9.53 0.78 -0.36
C ASN A 224 8.63 0.66 -1.59
N THR A 225 9.19 0.96 -2.77
CA THR A 225 8.59 0.61 -4.06
C THR A 225 9.33 -0.60 -4.63
N ILE A 226 8.61 -1.71 -4.81
CA ILE A 226 9.13 -3.02 -5.21
C ILE A 226 8.47 -3.44 -6.53
N THR A 227 9.22 -3.47 -7.62
CA THR A 227 8.67 -3.76 -8.97
C THR A 227 9.45 -4.83 -9.72
N GLY A 228 8.75 -5.88 -10.16
CA GLY A 228 9.33 -6.99 -10.90
C GLY A 228 9.39 -6.77 -12.40
N LEU A 229 10.06 -7.70 -13.08
CA LEU A 229 10.17 -7.79 -14.54
C LEU A 229 10.35 -9.25 -14.99
N TYR A 230 11.08 -10.04 -14.21
CA TYR A 230 11.40 -11.43 -14.52
C TYR A 230 10.37 -12.39 -13.93
N THR A 231 9.87 -13.32 -14.73
CA THR A 231 8.72 -14.18 -14.41
C THR A 231 8.88 -15.05 -13.18
N ASN A 232 10.11 -15.36 -12.75
CA ASN A 232 10.38 -16.12 -11.54
C ASN A 232 10.72 -15.26 -10.32
N CYS A 233 10.63 -13.92 -10.43
CA CYS A 233 10.95 -13.00 -9.34
C CYS A 233 9.72 -12.59 -8.54
N GLY A 234 9.64 -13.00 -7.27
CA GLY A 234 8.63 -12.53 -6.31
C GLY A 234 8.92 -11.15 -5.73
N GLY A 235 7.96 -10.54 -5.03
CA GLY A 235 8.15 -9.24 -4.36
C GLY A 235 8.94 -9.40 -3.05
N ILE A 236 8.25 -9.77 -1.98
CA ILE A 236 8.82 -10.05 -0.66
C ILE A 236 8.56 -11.50 -0.32
N SER A 237 9.58 -12.23 0.17
CA SER A 237 9.37 -13.56 0.73
C SER A 237 10.07 -13.79 2.06
N PHE A 238 9.42 -14.59 2.88
CA PHE A 238 9.91 -15.15 4.12
C PHE A 238 9.86 -16.67 4.04
N LEU A 239 11.01 -17.34 4.19
CA LEU A 239 11.15 -18.80 4.30
C LEU A 239 12.00 -19.21 5.51
N PRO A 240 11.53 -18.94 6.76
CA PRO A 240 12.27 -19.28 7.96
C PRO A 240 12.36 -20.80 8.20
N VAL A 241 13.57 -21.27 8.53
CA VAL A 241 13.80 -22.57 9.20
C VAL A 241 13.61 -22.45 10.74
N GLY A 242 13.21 -21.27 11.22
CA GLY A 242 12.88 -20.96 12.61
C GLY A 242 11.58 -20.18 12.72
N SER A 243 11.58 -19.05 13.42
CA SER A 243 10.40 -18.19 13.57
C SER A 243 10.66 -16.76 13.08
N ILE A 244 9.56 -16.05 12.83
CA ILE A 244 9.51 -14.60 12.61
C ILE A 244 8.67 -14.02 13.75
N PRO A 245 9.25 -13.79 14.93
CA PRO A 245 8.48 -13.39 16.11
C PRO A 245 7.90 -11.98 15.99
N ASN A 246 8.52 -11.10 15.19
CA ASN A 246 8.09 -9.73 15.02
C ASN A 246 8.62 -9.14 13.70
N ALA A 247 7.73 -8.91 12.73
CA ALA A 247 8.05 -8.17 11.53
C ALA A 247 6.91 -7.21 11.16
N ILE A 248 7.26 -6.06 10.61
CA ILE A 248 6.34 -5.02 10.16
C ILE A 248 6.58 -4.79 8.67
N ILE A 249 5.53 -4.97 7.85
CA ILE A 249 5.54 -4.68 6.42
C ILE A 249 4.46 -3.63 6.17
N GLU A 250 4.84 -2.37 5.99
CA GLU A 250 3.84 -1.31 5.84
C GLU A 250 4.17 -0.19 4.87
N ASN A 251 3.14 0.43 4.31
CA ASN A 251 3.27 1.57 3.38
C ASN A 251 4.12 1.24 2.15
N ASN A 252 4.23 -0.02 1.74
CA ASN A 252 4.98 -0.42 0.55
C ASN A 252 4.08 -0.47 -0.69
N ILE A 253 4.67 -0.23 -1.86
CA ILE A 253 4.05 -0.48 -3.17
C ILE A 253 4.73 -1.70 -3.77
N ILE A 254 4.00 -2.79 -3.97
CA ILE A 254 4.52 -4.08 -4.46
C ILE A 254 3.74 -4.45 -5.71
N LYS A 255 4.39 -4.37 -6.88
CA LYS A 255 3.70 -4.54 -8.16
C LYS A 255 4.49 -5.28 -9.22
N HIS A 256 3.79 -5.92 -10.14
CA HIS A 256 4.39 -6.61 -11.30
C HIS A 256 5.49 -7.60 -10.91
N ASN A 257 5.37 -8.28 -9.76
CA ASN A 257 6.20 -9.43 -9.40
C ASN A 257 5.45 -10.73 -9.67
N ARG A 258 6.11 -11.89 -9.52
CA ARG A 258 5.47 -13.22 -9.60
C ARG A 258 4.39 -13.43 -8.54
N TYR A 259 4.58 -12.83 -7.37
CA TYR A 259 3.66 -12.77 -6.23
C TYR A 259 4.03 -11.52 -5.42
N GLY A 260 3.11 -10.99 -4.63
CA GLY A 260 3.35 -9.81 -3.79
C GLY A 260 4.21 -10.14 -2.57
N ILE A 261 3.59 -10.78 -1.57
CA ILE A 261 4.22 -11.21 -0.32
C ILE A 261 4.00 -12.72 -0.17
N ALA A 262 5.05 -13.49 0.13
CA ALA A 262 4.93 -14.92 0.42
C ALA A 262 5.60 -15.28 1.75
N ILE A 263 4.84 -15.88 2.65
CA ILE A 263 5.27 -16.28 3.99
C ILE A 263 5.10 -17.80 4.09
N ALA A 264 6.22 -18.51 4.06
CA ALA A 264 6.24 -19.96 4.01
C ALA A 264 7.10 -20.58 5.13
N GLY A 265 6.73 -21.75 5.63
CA GLY A 265 7.52 -22.49 6.61
C GLY A 265 7.10 -22.23 8.06
N GLY A 266 8.07 -21.87 8.91
CA GLY A 266 7.90 -21.80 10.36
C GLY A 266 6.91 -20.73 10.87
N SER A 267 6.88 -20.57 12.19
CA SER A 267 5.92 -19.68 12.85
C SER A 267 6.19 -18.21 12.54
N SER A 268 5.12 -17.42 12.40
CA SER A 268 5.25 -16.00 12.07
C SER A 268 4.19 -15.14 12.75
N ASN A 269 4.63 -13.95 13.15
CA ASN A 269 3.77 -12.86 13.62
C ASN A 269 4.21 -11.58 12.89
N ILE A 270 3.55 -11.31 11.76
CA ILE A 270 3.85 -10.17 10.89
C ILE A 270 2.67 -9.21 10.91
N TYR A 271 2.94 -7.93 11.11
CA TYR A 271 1.98 -6.85 10.93
C TYR A 271 2.09 -6.31 9.50
N ILE A 272 1.10 -6.63 8.66
CA ILE A 272 1.04 -6.28 7.24
C ILE A 272 -0.02 -5.17 7.08
N ASN A 273 0.44 -3.92 6.99
CA ASN A 273 -0.42 -2.76 7.12
C ASN A 273 -0.28 -1.75 5.98
N ASN A 274 -1.38 -1.30 5.41
CA ASN A 274 -1.39 -0.16 4.46
C ASN A 274 -0.43 -0.31 3.26
N ASN A 275 -0.28 -1.53 2.72
CA ASN A 275 0.47 -1.76 1.49
C ASN A 275 -0.45 -1.72 0.27
N ILE A 276 0.11 -1.34 -0.88
CA ILE A 276 -0.52 -1.50 -2.19
C ILE A 276 0.13 -2.71 -2.88
N ILE A 277 -0.63 -3.78 -3.06
CA ILE A 277 -0.19 -5.05 -3.63
C ILE A 277 -0.99 -5.29 -4.92
N ASP A 278 -0.41 -4.87 -6.04
CA ASP A 278 -1.13 -4.70 -7.30
C ASP A 278 -0.49 -5.49 -8.44
N SER A 279 -1.28 -6.28 -9.16
CA SER A 279 -0.88 -6.88 -10.43
C SER A 279 0.40 -7.72 -10.33
N ASN A 280 0.57 -8.47 -9.23
CA ASN A 280 1.69 -9.41 -9.06
C ASN A 280 1.36 -10.75 -9.72
N ASN A 281 1.28 -10.74 -11.05
CA ASN A 281 0.81 -11.85 -11.87
C ASN A 281 1.73 -12.16 -13.07
N ILE A 282 2.94 -11.59 -13.14
CA ILE A 282 3.79 -11.63 -14.34
C ILE A 282 4.13 -13.04 -14.84
N GLN A 283 4.08 -14.02 -13.94
CA GLN A 283 4.36 -15.42 -14.26
C GLN A 283 3.16 -16.09 -14.96
N GLY A 284 1.94 -15.61 -14.68
CA GLY A 284 0.71 -15.95 -15.40
C GLY A 284 0.09 -17.32 -15.09
N ASN A 285 0.77 -18.21 -14.37
CA ASN A 285 0.25 -19.53 -14.01
C ASN A 285 -0.15 -19.58 -12.52
N PRO A 286 -1.45 -19.73 -12.20
CA PRO A 286 -1.94 -19.72 -10.83
C PRO A 286 -1.39 -20.87 -9.97
N ALA A 287 -0.93 -21.98 -10.56
CA ALA A 287 -0.31 -23.10 -9.84
C ALA A 287 1.14 -22.82 -9.42
N LEU A 288 1.77 -21.78 -9.99
CA LEU A 288 3.17 -21.43 -9.75
C LEU A 288 3.32 -20.11 -8.97
N GLY A 289 2.24 -19.41 -8.64
CA GLY A 289 2.29 -18.18 -7.86
C GLY A 289 1.11 -17.27 -8.17
N GLY A 290 1.35 -15.96 -8.05
CA GLY A 290 0.37 -14.93 -8.39
C GLY A 290 -0.50 -14.46 -7.23
N SER A 291 -0.24 -14.90 -6.00
CA SER A 291 -0.93 -14.35 -4.82
C SER A 291 -0.46 -12.92 -4.54
N GLY A 292 -1.40 -12.06 -4.17
CA GLY A 292 -1.08 -10.80 -3.51
C GLY A 292 -0.36 -11.08 -2.19
N ILE A 293 -0.98 -11.88 -1.32
CA ILE A 293 -0.34 -12.41 -0.11
C ILE A 293 -0.54 -13.93 -0.05
N ASN A 294 0.55 -14.66 0.16
CA ASN A 294 0.53 -16.10 0.38
C ASN A 294 0.99 -16.42 1.81
N PHE A 295 0.17 -17.18 2.53
CA PHE A 295 0.55 -17.85 3.76
C PHE A 295 0.59 -19.36 3.52
N ASN A 296 1.70 -19.99 3.86
CA ASN A 296 1.90 -21.43 3.74
C ASN A 296 2.68 -21.94 4.96
N GLY A 297 1.95 -22.19 6.03
CA GLY A 297 2.53 -22.54 7.33
C GLY A 297 2.77 -24.04 7.49
N THR A 298 3.94 -24.40 8.03
CA THR A 298 4.19 -25.70 8.67
C THR A 298 4.13 -25.59 10.21
N ALA A 299 3.89 -24.39 10.72
CA ALA A 299 3.65 -24.06 12.13
C ALA A 299 2.67 -22.87 12.22
N THR A 300 2.33 -22.43 13.43
CA THR A 300 1.39 -21.33 13.67
C THR A 300 1.85 -20.01 13.02
N GLN A 301 1.05 -19.49 12.08
CA GLN A 301 1.26 -18.17 11.46
C GLN A 301 0.03 -17.29 11.74
N ASN A 302 0.17 -16.34 12.67
CA ASN A 302 -0.92 -15.50 13.17
C ASN A 302 -0.74 -14.03 12.77
N SER A 303 -0.34 -13.79 11.53
CA SER A 303 -0.08 -12.43 11.04
C SER A 303 -1.36 -11.60 10.99
N ILE A 304 -1.24 -10.31 11.28
CA ILE A 304 -2.33 -9.34 11.15
C ILE A 304 -2.22 -8.66 9.79
N VAL A 305 -3.32 -8.63 9.04
CA VAL A 305 -3.44 -8.04 7.71
C VAL A 305 -4.50 -6.95 7.75
N THR A 306 -4.10 -5.68 7.64
CA THR A 306 -5.02 -4.55 7.82
C THR A 306 -4.74 -3.41 6.83
N ARG A 307 -5.78 -2.68 6.42
CA ARG A 307 -5.69 -1.45 5.62
C ARG A 307 -4.96 -1.61 4.27
N ASN A 308 -4.74 -2.83 3.78
CA ASN A 308 -4.03 -3.07 2.52
C ASN A 308 -4.97 -2.90 1.32
N ILE A 309 -4.43 -2.51 0.17
CA ILE A 309 -5.10 -2.60 -1.14
C ILE A 309 -4.47 -3.77 -1.90
N ILE A 310 -5.25 -4.81 -2.18
CA ILE A 310 -4.81 -6.05 -2.83
C ILE A 310 -5.71 -6.31 -4.04
N ARG A 311 -5.16 -6.13 -5.25
CA ARG A 311 -5.94 -6.21 -6.49
C ARG A 311 -5.13 -6.64 -7.71
N GLY A 312 -5.82 -7.15 -8.74
CA GLY A 312 -5.23 -7.48 -10.04
C GLY A 312 -4.25 -8.66 -10.01
N ASN A 313 -4.13 -9.34 -8.88
CA ASN A 313 -3.30 -10.53 -8.72
C ASN A 313 -4.05 -11.78 -9.24
N LEU A 314 -3.36 -12.91 -9.44
CA LEU A 314 -4.05 -14.18 -9.81
C LEU A 314 -4.86 -14.73 -8.63
N TRP A 315 -4.40 -14.46 -7.42
CA TRP A 315 -5.07 -14.74 -6.16
C TRP A 315 -4.93 -13.53 -5.25
N GLY A 316 -5.94 -13.18 -4.46
CA GLY A 316 -5.84 -12.08 -3.49
C GLY A 316 -4.97 -12.51 -2.32
N ILE A 317 -5.59 -13.17 -1.34
CA ILE A 317 -4.90 -13.81 -0.22
C ILE A 317 -5.12 -15.32 -0.29
N THR A 318 -4.05 -16.11 -0.25
CA THR A 318 -4.13 -17.59 -0.16
C THR A 318 -3.59 -18.04 1.18
N VAL A 319 -4.37 -18.85 1.91
CA VAL A 319 -4.01 -19.39 3.22
C VAL A 319 -3.94 -20.91 3.14
N GLN A 320 -2.80 -21.48 3.54
CA GLN A 320 -2.50 -22.91 3.40
C GLN A 320 -1.77 -23.46 4.62
N GLY A 321 -1.84 -24.79 4.78
CA GLY A 321 -1.17 -25.50 5.85
C GLY A 321 -1.78 -25.14 7.21
N THR A 322 -0.95 -24.72 8.16
CA THR A 322 -1.37 -24.34 9.52
C THR A 322 -1.44 -22.84 9.74
N ALA A 323 -1.54 -22.06 8.65
CA ALA A 323 -1.60 -20.60 8.73
C ALA A 323 -3.00 -20.13 9.14
N LYS A 324 -3.05 -19.08 9.99
CA LYS A 324 -4.27 -18.49 10.51
C LYS A 324 -4.14 -16.96 10.64
N PRO A 325 -3.96 -16.25 9.52
CA PRO A 325 -3.87 -14.79 9.57
C PRO A 325 -5.20 -14.17 10.04
N ASN A 326 -5.11 -13.04 10.72
CA ASN A 326 -6.26 -12.21 11.08
C ASN A 326 -6.36 -11.04 10.10
N MET A 327 -7.46 -10.97 9.35
CA MET A 327 -7.75 -9.91 8.39
C MET A 327 -8.82 -8.94 8.89
N GLY A 328 -9.26 -9.05 10.14
CA GLY A 328 -10.33 -8.23 10.71
C GLY A 328 -11.08 -8.92 11.84
N ASP A 329 -10.92 -8.45 13.08
CA ASP A 329 -11.67 -8.91 14.26
C ASP A 329 -12.20 -7.72 15.08
N LEU A 330 -13.47 -7.35 14.88
CA LEU A 330 -14.08 -6.22 15.58
C LEU A 330 -14.48 -6.55 17.02
N SER A 331 -14.42 -7.82 17.42
CA SER A 331 -14.64 -8.23 18.81
C SER A 331 -13.38 -8.05 19.67
N SER A 332 -12.23 -7.97 19.02
CA SER A 332 -10.94 -7.67 19.63
C SER A 332 -10.87 -6.22 20.11
N PRO A 333 -10.33 -5.94 21.31
CA PRO A 333 -9.99 -4.57 21.72
C PRO A 333 -8.71 -4.05 21.05
N ASP A 334 -7.99 -4.91 20.31
CA ASP A 334 -6.83 -4.50 19.52
C ASP A 334 -7.28 -3.56 18.39
N THR A 335 -6.52 -2.48 18.17
CA THR A 335 -6.83 -1.48 17.14
C THR A 335 -6.02 -1.71 15.86
N THR A 336 -5.14 -2.71 15.89
CA THR A 336 -4.28 -3.09 14.77
C THR A 336 -4.93 -4.13 13.86
N ASP A 337 -5.88 -4.92 14.33
CA ASP A 337 -6.57 -5.99 13.57
C ASP A 337 -7.99 -5.61 13.11
N VAL A 338 -8.23 -4.34 12.86
CA VAL A 338 -9.55 -3.76 12.51
C VAL A 338 -10.05 -4.07 11.08
N GLY A 339 -9.30 -4.88 10.32
CA GLY A 339 -9.56 -5.10 8.89
C GLY A 339 -9.24 -3.89 8.04
N LEU A 340 -10.25 -3.32 7.36
CA LEU A 340 -10.14 -2.21 6.43
C LEU A 340 -9.29 -2.48 5.19
N ASN A 341 -9.07 -3.76 4.86
CA ASN A 341 -8.45 -4.13 3.61
C ASN A 341 -9.44 -3.92 2.45
N GLN A 342 -8.91 -3.56 1.29
CA GLN A 342 -9.61 -3.57 0.02
C GLN A 342 -9.03 -4.72 -0.81
N ILE A 343 -9.78 -5.80 -0.93
CA ILE A 343 -9.33 -7.05 -1.56
C ILE A 343 -10.29 -7.34 -2.71
N TYR A 344 -9.93 -6.97 -3.93
CA TYR A 344 -10.86 -7.04 -5.05
C TYR A 344 -10.18 -7.27 -6.39
N ASN A 345 -10.92 -7.81 -7.36
CA ASN A 345 -10.43 -8.08 -8.72
C ASN A 345 -9.15 -8.93 -8.73
N ASN A 346 -8.99 -9.84 -7.78
CA ASN A 346 -7.95 -10.86 -7.85
C ASN A 346 -8.57 -12.13 -8.41
N GLY A 347 -8.01 -12.68 -9.47
CA GLY A 347 -8.69 -13.78 -10.15
C GLY A 347 -7.85 -14.47 -11.20
N ASN A 348 -8.26 -15.70 -11.49
CA ASN A 348 -7.64 -16.54 -12.50
C ASN A 348 -8.72 -17.43 -13.13
N THR A 349 -8.50 -17.87 -14.37
CA THR A 349 -9.45 -18.73 -15.12
C THR A 349 -10.88 -18.16 -15.25
N GLY A 350 -11.03 -16.83 -15.16
CA GLY A 350 -12.33 -16.15 -15.24
C GLY A 350 -13.12 -16.13 -13.92
N GLN A 351 -12.54 -16.61 -12.82
CA GLN A 351 -13.12 -16.56 -11.48
C GLN A 351 -12.35 -15.58 -10.58
N ILE A 352 -13.06 -14.98 -9.62
CA ILE A 352 -12.48 -14.11 -8.59
C ILE A 352 -12.15 -14.96 -7.37
N TYR A 353 -10.95 -14.78 -6.84
CA TYR A 353 -10.45 -15.41 -5.62
C TYR A 353 -9.75 -14.35 -4.77
N ASP A 354 -10.53 -13.46 -4.17
CA ASP A 354 -10.02 -12.40 -3.30
C ASP A 354 -9.47 -12.99 -1.99
N LEU A 355 -10.10 -14.03 -1.46
CA LEU A 355 -9.55 -14.86 -0.39
C LEU A 355 -9.78 -16.34 -0.67
N TYR A 356 -8.73 -17.15 -0.51
CA TYR A 356 -8.80 -18.59 -0.61
C TYR A 356 -8.29 -19.22 0.69
N ASN A 357 -9.21 -19.71 1.53
CA ASN A 357 -8.86 -20.41 2.76
C ASN A 357 -8.73 -21.91 2.50
N ASN A 358 -7.52 -22.40 2.20
CA ASN A 358 -7.24 -23.82 2.00
C ASN A 358 -6.83 -24.53 3.30
N THR A 359 -7.47 -24.19 4.42
CA THR A 359 -7.17 -24.75 5.74
C THR A 359 -8.47 -25.17 6.45
N PRO A 360 -8.43 -26.13 7.39
CA PRO A 360 -9.61 -26.48 8.21
C PRO A 360 -9.92 -25.43 9.28
N ASP A 361 -9.03 -24.45 9.50
CA ASP A 361 -9.18 -23.43 10.55
C ASP A 361 -10.05 -22.27 10.07
N SER A 362 -10.92 -21.78 10.95
CA SER A 362 -11.71 -20.57 10.69
C SER A 362 -10.85 -19.32 10.75
N LEU A 363 -11.13 -18.37 9.85
CA LEU A 363 -10.40 -17.09 9.73
C LEU A 363 -11.30 -15.90 10.08
N LYS A 364 -10.69 -14.84 10.61
CA LYS A 364 -11.31 -13.54 10.86
C LYS A 364 -10.99 -12.59 9.71
N ALA A 365 -12.01 -11.96 9.13
CA ALA A 365 -11.92 -11.09 7.95
C ALA A 365 -13.00 -10.00 7.94
N GLU A 366 -13.43 -9.54 9.11
CA GLU A 366 -14.46 -8.53 9.28
C GLU A 366 -13.99 -7.15 8.81
N ASN A 367 -14.92 -6.24 8.52
CA ASN A 367 -14.65 -4.85 8.18
C ASN A 367 -13.73 -4.66 6.96
N ASN A 368 -13.83 -5.54 5.96
CA ASN A 368 -13.11 -5.44 4.70
C ASN A 368 -14.05 -5.08 3.53
N TYR A 369 -13.47 -4.53 2.47
CA TYR A 369 -14.16 -4.25 1.21
C TYR A 369 -13.68 -5.20 0.12
N TRP A 370 -14.63 -5.84 -0.56
CA TRP A 370 -14.37 -6.95 -1.49
C TRP A 370 -14.68 -6.59 -2.95
N GLY A 371 -14.64 -5.29 -3.28
CA GLY A 371 -15.07 -4.76 -4.58
C GLY A 371 -16.59 -4.55 -4.70
N THR A 372 -17.35 -5.03 -3.71
CA THR A 372 -18.80 -4.87 -3.57
C THR A 372 -19.17 -5.01 -2.10
N SER A 373 -20.35 -4.54 -1.74
CA SER A 373 -20.98 -4.80 -0.43
C SER A 373 -22.28 -5.60 -0.54
N ILE A 374 -22.53 -6.19 -1.70
CA ILE A 374 -23.59 -7.19 -1.88
C ILE A 374 -23.05 -8.51 -1.33
N GLN A 375 -23.60 -8.96 -0.20
CA GLN A 375 -23.10 -10.11 0.54
C GLN A 375 -22.94 -11.37 -0.32
N ASP A 376 -23.94 -11.74 -1.12
CA ASP A 376 -23.86 -12.93 -1.99
C ASP A 376 -22.72 -12.84 -3.02
N SER A 377 -22.42 -11.63 -3.51
CA SER A 377 -21.29 -11.41 -4.41
C SER A 377 -19.96 -11.51 -3.66
N VAL A 378 -19.89 -10.99 -2.43
CA VAL A 378 -18.70 -11.13 -1.57
C VAL A 378 -18.44 -12.60 -1.23
N GLU A 379 -19.47 -13.36 -0.88
CA GLU A 379 -19.38 -14.80 -0.63
C GLU A 379 -18.73 -15.52 -1.82
N ALA A 380 -19.16 -15.22 -3.05
CA ALA A 380 -18.59 -15.81 -4.26
C ALA A 380 -17.11 -15.45 -4.55
N HIS A 381 -16.55 -14.44 -3.86
CA HIS A 381 -15.14 -14.05 -3.99
C HIS A 381 -14.24 -14.73 -2.94
N ILE A 382 -14.83 -15.40 -1.95
CA ILE A 382 -14.15 -16.02 -0.82
C ILE A 382 -14.35 -17.54 -0.93
N TYR A 383 -13.28 -18.28 -1.12
CA TYR A 383 -13.34 -19.74 -1.14
C TYR A 383 -13.08 -20.31 0.26
N HIS A 384 -14.07 -20.97 0.86
CA HIS A 384 -14.00 -21.50 2.22
C HIS A 384 -15.01 -22.64 2.47
N LYS A 385 -15.48 -22.80 3.72
CA LYS A 385 -16.32 -23.93 4.15
C LYS A 385 -17.60 -24.19 3.32
N PRO A 386 -18.34 -23.16 2.84
CA PRO A 386 -19.49 -23.35 1.97
C PRO A 386 -19.14 -23.98 0.62
N ASP A 387 -17.93 -23.76 0.11
CA ASP A 387 -17.43 -24.36 -1.15
C ASP A 387 -16.90 -25.78 -0.92
N ASP A 388 -16.18 -26.00 0.18
CA ASP A 388 -15.68 -27.31 0.59
C ASP A 388 -15.89 -27.52 2.11
N PRO A 389 -16.75 -28.46 2.52
CA PRO A 389 -17.07 -28.71 3.93
C PRO A 389 -15.89 -29.09 4.84
N SER A 390 -14.74 -29.48 4.26
CA SER A 390 -13.51 -29.79 5.01
C SER A 390 -12.72 -28.55 5.45
N LEU A 391 -13.04 -27.39 4.88
CA LEU A 391 -12.36 -26.13 5.15
C LEU A 391 -13.00 -25.37 6.31
N GLY A 392 -12.24 -24.44 6.88
CA GLY A 392 -12.68 -23.56 7.94
C GLY A 392 -13.50 -22.39 7.41
N ASN A 393 -14.40 -21.87 8.25
CA ASN A 393 -15.27 -20.74 7.87
C ASN A 393 -14.48 -19.44 7.88
N VAL A 394 -14.71 -18.57 6.89
CA VAL A 394 -14.25 -17.18 6.91
C VAL A 394 -15.35 -16.30 7.49
N ASP A 395 -15.06 -15.62 8.59
CA ASP A 395 -15.94 -14.65 9.22
C ASP A 395 -15.66 -13.25 8.67
N TYR A 396 -16.36 -12.87 7.60
CA TYR A 396 -16.10 -11.65 6.82
C TYR A 396 -17.11 -10.51 7.09
N LEU A 397 -18.13 -10.75 7.91
CA LEU A 397 -19.16 -9.76 8.24
C LEU A 397 -18.89 -9.12 9.60
N PRO A 398 -19.15 -7.81 9.76
CA PRO A 398 -19.77 -6.90 8.79
C PRO A 398 -18.81 -6.42 7.69
N LEU A 399 -19.35 -6.05 6.53
CA LEU A 399 -18.58 -5.46 5.42
C LEU A 399 -18.23 -3.99 5.68
N ALA A 400 -17.05 -3.55 5.22
CA ALA A 400 -16.71 -2.13 5.18
C ALA A 400 -17.55 -1.42 4.12
N THR A 401 -18.28 -0.39 4.54
CA THR A 401 -19.19 0.40 3.70
C THR A 401 -19.14 1.86 4.12
N VAL A 402 -19.54 2.76 3.23
CA VAL A 402 -19.68 4.19 3.56
C VAL A 402 -21.09 4.43 4.09
N LYS A 403 -21.20 5.02 5.29
CA LYS A 403 -22.48 5.27 5.95
C LYS A 403 -22.71 6.75 6.24
N LEU A 404 -23.93 7.21 6.05
CA LEU A 404 -24.40 8.55 6.35
C LEU A 404 -25.61 8.50 7.27
N GLN A 405 -25.56 9.19 8.40
CA GLN A 405 -26.74 9.61 9.13
C GLN A 405 -27.06 11.04 8.70
N LEU A 406 -28.11 11.19 7.90
CA LEU A 406 -28.56 12.48 7.41
C LEU A 406 -29.71 13.00 8.28
N THR A 407 -29.68 14.26 8.67
CA THR A 407 -30.82 14.96 9.27
C THR A 407 -31.34 16.02 8.30
N ALA A 408 -32.57 15.86 7.84
CA ALA A 408 -33.19 16.76 6.86
C ALA A 408 -34.70 16.93 7.11
N ALA A 409 -35.23 18.10 6.73
CA ALA A 409 -36.65 18.41 6.84
C ALA A 409 -37.17 18.90 5.49
N ILE A 410 -38.41 18.51 5.15
CA ILE A 410 -39.12 18.95 3.95
C ILE A 410 -40.13 20.00 4.36
N GLN A 411 -40.13 21.17 3.71
CA GLN A 411 -40.94 22.33 4.13
C GLN A 411 -42.41 22.00 4.32
N GLY A 412 -43.04 21.35 3.33
CA GLY A 412 -44.46 21.01 3.41
C GLY A 412 -44.78 19.99 4.51
N LEU A 413 -43.85 19.09 4.83
CA LEU A 413 -44.08 18.03 5.81
C LEU A 413 -43.79 18.45 7.26
N ASN A 414 -43.11 19.58 7.46
CA ASN A 414 -42.60 20.02 8.77
C ASN A 414 -43.66 20.80 9.57
N ARG A 415 -44.16 20.23 10.68
CA ARG A 415 -45.26 20.80 11.47
C ARG A 415 -44.78 21.64 12.65
N SER A 416 -45.64 22.56 13.08
CA SER A 416 -45.50 23.24 14.38
C SER A 416 -45.53 22.20 15.51
N GLY A 417 -44.48 22.14 16.33
CA GLY A 417 -44.31 21.12 17.37
C GLY A 417 -43.08 20.24 17.19
N GLY A 418 -42.32 20.43 16.11
CA GLY A 418 -41.01 19.79 15.94
C GLY A 418 -41.08 18.35 15.45
N THR A 419 -42.12 17.98 14.70
CA THR A 419 -42.25 16.67 14.02
C THR A 419 -42.70 16.83 12.56
N MET A 420 -42.45 15.83 11.74
CA MET A 420 -43.01 15.71 10.40
C MET A 420 -44.40 15.07 10.45
N ILE A 421 -45.29 15.45 9.53
CA ILE A 421 -46.63 14.88 9.37
C ILE A 421 -46.61 13.37 9.11
N ARG A 422 -45.60 12.90 8.35
CA ARG A 422 -45.38 11.50 8.03
C ARG A 422 -43.89 11.24 7.79
N THR A 423 -43.52 9.97 7.80
CA THR A 423 -42.21 9.53 7.29
C THR A 423 -42.25 9.51 5.77
N ASP A 424 -41.16 9.91 5.11
CA ASP A 424 -41.06 9.82 3.66
C ASP A 424 -39.66 9.41 3.19
N THR A 425 -39.59 8.91 1.96
CA THR A 425 -38.36 8.37 1.39
C THR A 425 -37.58 9.44 0.64
N ILE A 426 -36.31 9.59 1.00
CA ILE A 426 -35.35 10.38 0.24
C ILE A 426 -34.41 9.44 -0.54
N THR A 427 -33.91 9.94 -1.66
CA THR A 427 -32.78 9.34 -2.38
C THR A 427 -31.59 10.26 -2.20
N VAL A 428 -30.47 9.73 -1.74
CA VAL A 428 -29.23 10.47 -1.58
C VAL A 428 -28.20 9.93 -2.56
N TYR A 429 -27.53 10.82 -3.27
CA TYR A 429 -26.38 10.54 -4.11
C TYR A 429 -25.12 11.08 -3.46
N LEU A 430 -24.05 10.29 -3.47
CA LEU A 430 -22.71 10.79 -3.22
C LEU A 430 -22.09 11.18 -4.56
N ARG A 431 -21.54 12.38 -4.62
CA ARG A 431 -20.93 12.94 -5.84
C ARG A 431 -19.50 13.37 -5.61
N GLU A 432 -18.67 13.25 -6.65
CA GLU A 432 -17.27 13.68 -6.62
C GLU A 432 -17.12 15.11 -6.12
N ALA A 433 -16.02 15.39 -5.42
CA ALA A 433 -15.72 16.73 -4.90
C ALA A 433 -15.35 17.74 -6.01
N PHE A 434 -15.05 17.27 -7.21
CA PHE A 434 -14.55 18.07 -8.33
C PHE A 434 -15.38 17.85 -9.59
N SER A 435 -15.39 18.86 -10.47
CA SER A 435 -16.04 18.78 -11.78
C SER A 435 -15.57 17.54 -12.56
N PRO A 436 -16.48 16.75 -13.17
CA PRO A 436 -17.89 17.06 -13.45
C PRO A 436 -18.90 16.63 -12.37
N TYR A 437 -18.47 16.43 -11.11
CA TYR A 437 -19.33 16.05 -9.98
C TYR A 437 -20.16 14.78 -10.24
N SER A 438 -19.50 13.80 -10.85
CA SER A 438 -20.08 12.49 -11.18
C SER A 438 -20.68 11.83 -9.96
N ILE A 439 -21.80 11.11 -10.16
CA ILE A 439 -22.39 10.26 -9.14
C ILE A 439 -21.47 9.06 -8.91
N ILE A 440 -21.10 8.85 -7.66
CA ILE A 440 -20.28 7.70 -7.22
C ILE A 440 -21.15 6.59 -6.68
N ASP A 441 -22.17 6.95 -5.91
CA ASP A 441 -23.10 5.97 -5.36
C ASP A 441 -24.43 6.60 -4.97
N SER A 442 -25.41 5.75 -4.65
CA SER A 442 -26.72 6.18 -4.17
C SER A 442 -27.27 5.28 -3.07
N ALA A 443 -28.08 5.87 -2.20
CA ALA A 443 -28.80 5.15 -1.16
C ALA A 443 -30.20 5.75 -0.98
N LYS A 444 -31.17 4.93 -0.56
CA LYS A 444 -32.52 5.37 -0.20
C LYS A 444 -32.78 5.05 1.26
N SER A 445 -33.45 5.96 1.96
CA SER A 445 -33.86 5.76 3.34
C SER A 445 -35.07 6.63 3.66
N LYS A 446 -35.81 6.28 4.71
CA LYS A 446 -36.93 7.08 5.18
C LYS A 446 -36.44 8.07 6.23
N LEU A 447 -36.93 9.30 6.15
CA LEU A 447 -36.79 10.29 7.22
C LEU A 447 -37.71 9.89 8.37
N ASP A 448 -37.14 9.74 9.57
CA ASP A 448 -37.89 9.54 10.79
C ASP A 448 -38.67 10.82 11.15
N SER A 449 -39.97 10.69 11.42
CA SER A 449 -40.86 11.83 11.57
C SER A 449 -40.68 12.60 12.88
N VAL A 450 -39.89 12.09 13.83
CA VAL A 450 -39.63 12.76 15.11
C VAL A 450 -38.22 13.35 15.11
N THR A 451 -37.23 12.55 14.73
CA THR A 451 -35.82 12.91 14.77
C THR A 451 -35.31 13.56 13.49
N TYR A 452 -36.05 13.48 12.38
CA TYR A 452 -35.65 13.95 11.04
C TYR A 452 -34.46 13.19 10.45
N THR A 453 -34.09 12.05 11.05
CA THR A 453 -32.90 11.31 10.66
C THR A 453 -33.21 10.24 9.62
N ALA A 454 -32.27 10.01 8.71
CA ALA A 454 -32.24 8.92 7.76
C ALA A 454 -30.86 8.28 7.79
N ASN A 455 -30.79 6.97 8.03
CA ASN A 455 -29.55 6.21 7.99
C ASN A 455 -29.39 5.59 6.59
N LEU A 456 -28.29 5.89 5.92
CA LEU A 456 -28.01 5.54 4.54
C LEU A 456 -26.70 4.74 4.47
N ASN A 457 -26.71 3.69 3.65
CA ASN A 457 -25.56 2.82 3.42
C ASN A 457 -25.23 2.81 1.92
N PHE A 458 -24.04 3.27 1.58
CA PHE A 458 -23.51 3.36 0.22
C PHE A 458 -22.63 2.14 -0.05
N LYS A 459 -23.02 1.39 -1.09
CA LYS A 459 -22.51 0.05 -1.36
C LYS A 459 -21.21 0.00 -2.17
N ASN A 460 -20.92 1.05 -2.92
CA ASN A 460 -19.84 1.16 -3.89
C ASN A 460 -18.88 2.32 -3.58
N ALA A 461 -19.31 3.29 -2.78
CA ALA A 461 -18.46 4.40 -2.37
C ALA A 461 -17.29 3.92 -1.49
N VAL A 462 -16.10 4.45 -1.76
CA VAL A 462 -14.89 4.26 -0.95
C VAL A 462 -14.59 5.52 -0.11
N SER A 463 -13.66 5.45 0.83
CA SER A 463 -13.22 6.63 1.61
C SER A 463 -12.74 7.75 0.70
N SER A 464 -13.45 8.89 0.70
CA SER A 464 -13.10 10.11 -0.05
C SER A 464 -13.95 11.28 0.44
N ASN A 465 -13.80 12.44 -0.18
CA ASN A 465 -14.67 13.59 0.02
C ASN A 465 -15.77 13.60 -1.04
N TYR A 466 -17.04 13.67 -0.62
CA TYR A 466 -18.18 13.70 -1.53
C TYR A 466 -19.18 14.81 -1.18
N TYR A 467 -19.78 15.42 -2.19
CA TYR A 467 -21.02 16.16 -2.01
C TYR A 467 -22.16 15.20 -1.68
N ILE A 468 -23.09 15.66 -0.85
CA ILE A 468 -24.35 14.97 -0.57
C ILE A 468 -25.42 15.66 -1.41
N ASP A 469 -25.97 14.96 -2.41
CA ASP A 469 -27.10 15.39 -3.24
C ASP A 469 -28.36 14.65 -2.75
N VAL A 470 -29.34 15.39 -2.23
CA VAL A 470 -30.58 14.83 -1.68
C VAL A 470 -31.76 15.16 -2.58
N LYS A 471 -32.48 14.11 -3.00
CA LYS A 471 -33.71 14.19 -3.76
C LYS A 471 -34.91 13.68 -2.97
N HIS A 472 -36.01 14.40 -3.08
CA HIS A 472 -37.32 14.05 -2.54
C HIS A 472 -38.38 14.25 -3.63
N PHE A 473 -39.50 13.54 -3.55
CA PHE A 473 -40.42 13.39 -4.68
C PHE A 473 -41.33 14.62 -4.93
N ASN A 474 -41.27 15.68 -4.13
CA ASN A 474 -42.03 16.91 -4.34
C ASN A 474 -41.29 18.13 -3.76
N SER A 475 -39.95 18.12 -3.86
CA SER A 475 -39.10 19.16 -3.28
C SER A 475 -37.86 19.36 -4.13
N VAL A 476 -37.37 20.59 -4.12
CA VAL A 476 -36.17 20.98 -4.85
C VAL A 476 -34.98 20.16 -4.34
N GLU A 477 -34.25 19.57 -5.29
CA GLU A 477 -32.99 18.88 -5.01
C GLU A 477 -32.04 19.79 -4.21
N THR A 478 -31.46 19.25 -3.14
CA THR A 478 -30.63 20.04 -2.22
C THR A 478 -29.28 19.39 -1.99
N TRP A 479 -28.21 20.18 -2.17
CA TRP A 479 -26.83 19.74 -2.04
C TRP A 479 -26.19 20.24 -0.75
N SER A 480 -25.28 19.47 -0.17
CA SER A 480 -24.40 19.96 0.90
C SER A 480 -23.58 21.16 0.43
N ASN A 481 -23.31 22.09 1.34
CA ASN A 481 -22.56 23.32 1.04
C ASN A 481 -21.14 23.07 0.51
N ALA A 482 -20.52 21.97 0.92
CA ALA A 482 -19.20 21.52 0.54
C ALA A 482 -19.15 19.98 0.51
N PRO A 483 -18.08 19.38 -0.05
CA PRO A 483 -17.83 17.96 0.09
C PRO A 483 -17.54 17.59 1.56
N LEU A 484 -18.04 16.44 2.00
CA LEU A 484 -17.78 15.86 3.32
C LEU A 484 -16.85 14.66 3.22
N ALA A 485 -15.99 14.49 4.21
CA ALA A 485 -15.15 13.31 4.34
C ALA A 485 -15.98 12.10 4.78
N PHE A 486 -15.96 11.05 3.95
CA PHE A 486 -16.55 9.75 4.25
C PHE A 486 -15.47 8.71 4.48
N GLN A 487 -15.75 7.76 5.37
CA GLN A 487 -14.88 6.63 5.66
C GLN A 487 -15.61 5.33 5.36
N MET A 488 -14.98 4.46 4.57
CA MET A 488 -15.44 3.11 4.32
C MET A 488 -15.04 2.22 5.50
N ASN A 489 -15.94 2.06 6.46
CA ASN A 489 -15.73 1.34 7.71
C ASN A 489 -17.08 0.91 8.30
N SER A 490 -17.22 -0.35 8.69
CA SER A 490 -18.45 -0.92 9.22
C SER A 490 -18.96 -0.23 10.50
N ASN A 491 -18.07 0.37 11.29
CA ASN A 491 -18.36 0.94 12.61
C ASN A 491 -18.37 2.47 12.61
N VAL A 492 -18.15 3.12 11.46
CA VAL A 492 -18.17 4.59 11.33
C VAL A 492 -19.41 5.01 10.54
N THR A 493 -20.07 6.07 11.01
CA THR A 493 -21.16 6.72 10.29
C THR A 493 -20.88 8.21 10.27
N THR A 494 -20.77 8.80 9.08
CA THR A 494 -20.66 10.25 8.94
C THR A 494 -22.03 10.86 9.24
N ALA A 495 -22.09 11.88 10.11
CA ALA A 495 -23.33 12.59 10.40
C ALA A 495 -23.36 13.93 9.65
N TYR A 496 -24.49 14.27 9.04
CA TYR A 496 -24.70 15.57 8.42
C TYR A 496 -26.12 16.07 8.66
N SER A 497 -26.26 17.36 8.98
CA SER A 497 -27.55 17.96 9.32
C SER A 497 -27.78 19.22 8.52
N PHE A 498 -28.83 19.22 7.71
CA PHE A 498 -29.28 20.40 6.97
C PHE A 498 -30.12 21.36 7.82
N ILE A 499 -30.72 20.87 8.91
CA ILE A 499 -31.78 21.62 9.62
C ILE A 499 -31.25 22.73 10.54
N SER A 500 -29.93 22.83 10.74
CA SER A 500 -29.30 23.74 11.71
C SER A 500 -29.11 25.17 11.18
N SER A 501 -28.79 25.34 9.91
CA SER A 501 -28.62 26.64 9.25
C SER A 501 -28.84 26.53 7.74
N ALA A 502 -29.29 27.61 7.10
CA ALA A 502 -29.35 27.66 5.64
C ALA A 502 -27.97 27.34 5.00
N SER A 503 -26.88 27.76 5.66
CA SER A 503 -25.50 27.54 5.20
C SER A 503 -25.02 26.10 5.17
N GLN A 504 -25.83 25.14 5.58
CA GLN A 504 -25.57 23.72 5.31
C GLN A 504 -25.92 23.36 3.85
N ALA A 505 -26.80 24.10 3.17
CA ALA A 505 -27.04 23.88 1.75
C ALA A 505 -26.09 24.71 0.88
N TYR A 506 -25.79 24.19 -0.32
CA TYR A 506 -25.08 24.92 -1.35
C TYR A 506 -25.81 26.25 -1.65
N GLU A 507 -25.05 27.35 -1.63
CA GLU A 507 -25.57 28.73 -1.74
C GLU A 507 -26.70 29.10 -0.76
N ASN A 508 -26.78 28.45 0.40
CA ASN A 508 -27.83 28.66 1.40
C ASN A 508 -29.26 28.32 0.90
N ASN A 509 -29.42 27.39 -0.04
CA ASN A 509 -30.68 27.09 -0.71
C ASN A 509 -31.71 26.32 0.15
N MET A 510 -32.15 26.89 1.27
CA MET A 510 -33.15 26.33 2.18
C MET A 510 -34.01 27.42 2.85
N ILE A 511 -35.19 27.04 3.35
CA ILE A 511 -36.12 27.93 4.04
C ILE A 511 -36.23 27.62 5.53
N LEU A 512 -36.28 28.65 6.38
CA LEU A 512 -36.64 28.47 7.79
C LEU A 512 -38.17 28.29 7.92
N ASN A 513 -38.60 27.10 8.33
CA ASN A 513 -40.00 26.77 8.56
C ASN A 513 -40.15 26.09 9.93
N ASN A 514 -41.10 26.55 10.75
CA ASN A 514 -41.39 25.99 12.09
C ASN A 514 -40.14 25.71 12.95
N GLY A 515 -39.13 26.60 12.87
CA GLY A 515 -37.89 26.51 13.66
C GLY A 515 -36.80 25.59 13.11
N LYS A 516 -36.96 25.03 11.90
CA LYS A 516 -35.96 24.20 11.21
C LYS A 516 -35.70 24.70 9.79
N TYR A 517 -34.46 24.61 9.34
CA TYR A 517 -34.17 24.80 7.91
C TYR A 517 -34.63 23.57 7.13
N CYS A 518 -35.44 23.81 6.10
CA CYS A 518 -36.10 22.79 5.32
C CYS A 518 -35.75 22.94 3.84
N PHE A 519 -35.78 21.82 3.12
CA PHE A 519 -35.76 21.83 1.66
C PHE A 519 -37.07 22.44 1.15
N TYR A 520 -36.94 23.30 0.14
CA TYR A 520 -38.10 23.92 -0.50
C TYR A 520 -38.98 22.86 -1.15
N SER A 521 -40.27 22.87 -0.82
CA SER A 521 -41.24 21.98 -1.46
C SER A 521 -41.85 22.62 -2.71
N GLY A 522 -42.40 21.82 -3.62
CA GLY A 522 -43.17 22.32 -4.76
C GLY A 522 -42.51 22.24 -6.13
N ASP A 523 -41.35 21.61 -6.26
CA ASP A 523 -40.83 21.14 -7.56
C ASP A 523 -41.50 19.78 -7.83
N ILE A 524 -42.59 19.81 -8.59
CA ILE A 524 -43.50 18.68 -8.85
C ILE A 524 -43.08 17.94 -10.11
N ASN A 525 -42.59 18.68 -11.10
CA ASN A 525 -42.20 18.17 -12.41
C ASN A 525 -40.71 17.75 -12.49
N TYR A 526 -39.92 18.03 -11.45
CA TYR A 526 -38.49 17.73 -11.32
C TYR A 526 -37.57 18.47 -12.31
N ASP A 527 -37.96 19.66 -12.76
CA ASP A 527 -37.13 20.49 -13.64
C ASP A 527 -36.12 21.37 -12.87
N GLY A 528 -36.17 21.33 -11.54
CA GLY A 528 -35.29 22.09 -10.65
C GLY A 528 -35.74 23.52 -10.42
N TYR A 529 -36.93 23.92 -10.85
CA TYR A 529 -37.55 25.21 -10.57
C TYR A 529 -38.84 24.98 -9.80
N VAL A 530 -39.25 25.97 -9.00
CA VAL A 530 -40.62 26.02 -8.47
C VAL A 530 -41.32 27.14 -9.21
N ASP A 531 -42.21 26.82 -10.14
CA ASP A 531 -42.80 27.80 -11.03
C ASP A 531 -44.29 27.59 -11.36
N ILE A 532 -44.76 28.28 -12.41
CA ILE A 532 -46.16 28.24 -12.83
C ILE A 532 -46.59 26.85 -13.31
N THR A 533 -45.66 26.03 -13.81
CA THR A 533 -45.96 24.68 -14.28
C THR A 533 -46.28 23.76 -13.10
N ASP A 534 -45.54 23.84 -11.99
CA ASP A 534 -45.86 23.12 -10.75
C ASP A 534 -47.20 23.55 -10.16
N LEU A 535 -47.48 24.86 -10.19
CA LEU A 535 -48.77 25.41 -9.75
C LEU A 535 -49.94 24.89 -10.58
N ILE A 536 -49.74 24.71 -11.89
CA ILE A 536 -50.76 24.14 -12.78
C ILE A 536 -51.03 22.69 -12.42
N ASP A 537 -50.00 21.89 -12.14
CA ASP A 537 -50.14 20.48 -11.75
C ASP A 537 -50.98 20.34 -10.48
N ILE A 538 -50.64 21.12 -9.43
CA ILE A 538 -51.40 21.12 -8.16
C ILE A 538 -52.83 21.62 -8.38
N LYS A 539 -53.02 22.68 -9.15
CA LYS A 539 -54.36 23.24 -9.42
C LYS A 539 -55.26 22.24 -10.15
N ASN A 540 -54.70 21.52 -11.13
CA ASN A 540 -55.45 20.51 -11.87
C ASN A 540 -55.92 19.40 -10.91
N ASP A 541 -55.01 18.87 -10.10
CA ASP A 541 -55.32 17.81 -9.13
C ASP A 541 -56.30 18.28 -8.03
N ALA A 542 -56.13 19.50 -7.53
CA ALA A 542 -57.05 20.11 -6.58
C ALA A 542 -58.47 20.27 -7.16
N SER A 543 -58.59 20.60 -8.45
CA SER A 543 -59.90 20.72 -9.12
C SER A 543 -60.65 19.39 -9.25
N PHE A 544 -59.92 18.27 -9.17
CA PHE A 544 -60.46 16.92 -9.13
C PHE A 544 -60.63 16.37 -7.71
N PHE A 545 -60.34 17.16 -6.68
CA PHE A 545 -60.37 16.75 -5.27
C PHE A 545 -59.57 15.46 -5.03
N LEU A 546 -58.38 15.36 -5.65
CA LEU A 546 -57.55 14.18 -5.48
C LEU A 546 -57.15 14.01 -4.02
N THR A 547 -57.31 12.78 -3.53
CA THR A 547 -56.90 12.37 -2.20
C THR A 547 -56.06 11.12 -2.30
N GLY A 548 -55.11 10.96 -1.40
CA GLY A 548 -54.23 9.80 -1.41
C GLY A 548 -52.94 10.03 -0.66
N ASN A 549 -52.29 8.93 -0.31
CA ASN A 549 -50.99 8.99 0.35
C ASN A 549 -49.90 9.18 -0.69
N ARG A 550 -49.07 10.22 -0.52
CA ARG A 550 -47.87 10.51 -1.34
C ARG A 550 -48.18 10.88 -2.80
N LEU A 551 -49.23 11.66 -3.03
CA LEU A 551 -49.39 12.35 -4.31
C LEU A 551 -48.28 13.41 -4.42
N PRO A 552 -47.57 13.56 -5.57
CA PRO A 552 -46.57 14.62 -5.72
C PRO A 552 -47.13 16.01 -5.38
N THR A 553 -48.38 16.25 -5.78
CA THR A 553 -49.15 17.48 -5.60
C THR A 553 -49.73 17.68 -4.18
N ASP A 554 -49.71 16.65 -3.32
CA ASP A 554 -49.95 16.73 -1.87
C ASP A 554 -48.64 17.14 -1.18
N VAL A 555 -48.35 18.44 -1.24
CA VAL A 555 -47.08 19.05 -0.82
C VAL A 555 -46.99 19.11 0.70
N ASN A 556 -48.10 19.40 1.38
CA ASN A 556 -48.17 19.50 2.84
C ASN A 556 -48.26 18.11 3.52
N GLY A 557 -48.60 17.06 2.76
CA GLY A 557 -48.63 15.68 3.19
C GLY A 557 -49.86 15.25 3.97
N ASP A 558 -50.94 16.05 4.00
CA ASP A 558 -52.16 15.78 4.76
C ASP A 558 -53.11 14.79 4.08
N GLY A 559 -52.84 14.46 2.83
CA GLY A 559 -53.57 13.46 2.04
C GLY A 559 -54.67 14.05 1.15
N GLU A 560 -54.83 15.37 1.11
CA GLU A 560 -55.79 16.09 0.25
C GLU A 560 -55.08 17.15 -0.58
N VAL A 561 -55.15 17.08 -1.92
CA VAL A 561 -54.58 18.14 -2.77
C VAL A 561 -55.51 19.35 -2.78
N ASN A 562 -55.11 20.46 -2.16
CA ASN A 562 -55.99 21.62 -1.97
C ASN A 562 -55.25 22.98 -2.02
N LEU A 563 -55.92 24.03 -1.52
CA LEU A 563 -55.39 25.40 -1.52
C LEU A 563 -54.13 25.56 -0.65
N ASP A 564 -53.98 24.76 0.40
CA ASP A 564 -52.83 24.82 1.31
C ASP A 564 -51.54 24.34 0.63
N ASP A 565 -51.62 23.32 -0.24
CA ASP A 565 -50.50 22.91 -1.10
C ASP A 565 -50.13 24.01 -2.09
N LEU A 566 -51.14 24.58 -2.76
CA LEU A 566 -50.96 25.64 -3.74
C LEU A 566 -50.29 26.87 -3.12
N LEU A 567 -50.63 27.20 -1.87
CA LEU A 567 -50.05 28.32 -1.15
C LEU A 567 -48.55 28.12 -0.86
N ILE A 568 -48.12 26.90 -0.52
CA ILE A 568 -46.69 26.59 -0.32
C ILE A 568 -45.92 26.82 -1.62
N VAL A 569 -46.41 26.26 -2.72
CA VAL A 569 -45.74 26.34 -4.03
C VAL A 569 -45.79 27.77 -4.59
N TYR A 570 -46.89 28.50 -4.40
CA TYR A 570 -47.02 29.89 -4.85
C TYR A 570 -46.00 30.81 -4.17
N ASN A 571 -45.80 30.63 -2.86
CA ASN A 571 -44.82 31.41 -2.10
C ASN A 571 -43.39 31.12 -2.56
N ASN A 572 -43.05 29.86 -2.80
CA ASN A 572 -41.74 29.47 -3.28
C ASN A 572 -41.50 29.93 -4.73
N SER A 573 -42.51 29.84 -5.59
CA SER A 573 -42.46 30.35 -6.95
C SER A 573 -42.27 31.86 -7.00
N SER A 574 -43.01 32.60 -6.16
CA SER A 574 -42.85 34.06 -6.01
C SER A 574 -41.46 34.46 -5.50
N ALA A 575 -40.78 33.55 -4.79
CA ALA A 575 -39.40 33.73 -4.33
C ALA A 575 -38.34 33.27 -5.35
N PHE A 576 -38.75 32.84 -6.55
CA PHE A 576 -37.87 32.33 -7.61
C PHE A 576 -36.96 31.18 -7.16
N VAL A 577 -37.51 30.32 -6.30
CA VAL A 577 -36.82 29.14 -5.78
C VAL A 577 -36.46 28.21 -6.95
N ARG A 578 -35.22 27.72 -6.93
CA ARG A 578 -34.67 26.78 -7.89
C ARG A 578 -33.51 26.00 -7.31
N LEU A 579 -33.12 24.91 -7.96
CA LEU A 579 -31.94 24.11 -7.65
C LEU A 579 -30.68 24.98 -7.68
N LYS A 580 -29.91 24.92 -6.59
CA LYS A 580 -28.55 25.43 -6.50
C LYS A 580 -27.59 24.26 -6.30
N SER A 581 -26.67 24.08 -7.24
CA SER A 581 -25.68 23.01 -7.20
C SER A 581 -24.36 23.43 -7.84
N PRO A 582 -23.25 22.74 -7.52
CA PRO A 582 -21.97 22.91 -8.19
C PRO A 582 -21.98 22.64 -9.70
N LEU A 583 -23.01 21.96 -10.24
CA LEU A 583 -23.10 21.63 -11.67
C LEU A 583 -23.39 22.86 -12.55
N ASN A 584 -23.97 23.91 -11.97
CA ASN A 584 -24.48 25.07 -12.69
C ASN A 584 -23.48 26.26 -12.74
N HIS A 585 -22.23 26.03 -12.32
CA HIS A 585 -21.10 26.98 -12.29
C HIS A 585 -19.82 26.30 -12.76
#